data_AF-A0A2H0TPY9-F1
#
_entry.id   AF-A0A2H0TPY9-F1
#
_cell.length_a   1.000
_cell.length_b   1.000
_cell.length_c   1.000
_cell.angle_alpha   90.00
_cell.angle_beta   90.00
_cell.angle_gamma   90.00
#
_symmetry.space_group_name_H-M   'P 1'
#
loop_
_entity.id
_entity.type
_entity.pdbx_description
1 polymer ?
#
loop_
_entity_poly.entity_id
_entity_poly.type
_entity_poly.pdbx_seq_one_letter_code
_entity_poly.pdbx_strand_id
1 'polypeptide(L)' 'LYNCSIYITLEPCPMCATLISYTRLKNLYYGARDLKFGAVESNVKIFESNLSLFKPNIYSG' A
#
# COMPACT_ATOMS: atom_id res chain seq x y z
N LEU A 1 5.12 -15.88 -3.37
CA LEU A 1 5.19 -15.38 -1.97
C LEU A 1 3.78 -15.32 -1.41
N TYR A 2 3.23 -16.45 -0.94
CA TYR A 2 1.89 -16.49 -0.35
C TYR A 2 1.98 -16.10 1.13
N ASN A 3 1.11 -15.20 1.60
CA ASN A 3 1.03 -14.70 2.99
C ASN A 3 2.22 -13.88 3.52
N CYS A 4 2.91 -13.12 2.67
CA CYS A 4 3.96 -12.21 3.15
C CYS A 4 3.38 -10.90 3.70
N SER A 5 4.07 -10.36 4.72
CA SER A 5 3.82 -9.05 5.32
C SER A 5 5.03 -8.18 5.08
N ILE A 6 4.82 -6.91 4.73
CA ILE A 6 5.91 -5.95 4.54
C ILE A 6 5.76 -4.78 5.52
N TYR A 7 6.89 -4.30 6.02
CA TYR A 7 6.99 -3.19 6.95
C TYR A 7 7.83 -2.09 6.30
N ILE A 8 7.29 -0.88 6.23
CA ILE A 8 7.93 0.27 5.58
C ILE A 8 7.83 1.46 6.53
N THR A 9 8.85 2.31 6.63
CA THR A 9 8.82 3.46 7.55
C THR A 9 7.90 4.58 7.09
N LEU A 10 7.70 4.72 5.78
CA LEU A 10 6.90 5.76 5.14
C LEU A 10 5.79 5.13 4.28
N GLU A 11 4.67 5.84 4.14
CA GLU A 11 3.57 5.46 3.25
C GLU A 11 4.07 5.21 1.82
N PRO A 12 3.66 4.10 1.16
CA PRO A 12 4.13 3.80 -0.17
C PRO A 12 3.54 4.74 -1.22
N CYS A 13 4.41 5.15 -2.14
CA CYS A 13 4.08 5.96 -3.30
C CYS A 13 3.29 5.16 -4.36
N PRO A 14 2.83 5.80 -5.46
CA PRO A 14 1.95 5.15 -6.44
C PRO A 14 2.57 3.90 -7.08
N MET A 15 3.88 3.95 -7.35
CA MET A 15 4.62 2.84 -7.93
C MET A 15 4.65 1.64 -6.96
N CYS A 16 4.95 1.88 -5.69
CA CYS A 16 5.04 0.81 -4.70
C CYS A 16 3.65 0.22 -4.39
N ALA A 17 2.63 1.06 -4.24
CA ALA A 17 1.27 0.61 -3.94
C ALA A 17 0.67 -0.25 -5.06
N THR A 18 0.88 0.10 -6.34
CA THR A 18 0.47 -0.76 -7.47
C THR A 18 1.21 -2.09 -7.46
N LEU A 19 2.54 -2.07 -7.27
CA LEU A 19 3.35 -3.30 -7.19
C LEU A 19 2.89 -4.23 -6.04
N ILE A 20 2.53 -3.67 -4.89
CA ILE A 20 2.00 -4.41 -3.73
C ILE A 20 0.68 -5.12 -4.10
N SER A 21 -0.20 -4.46 -4.86
CA SER A 21 -1.41 -5.09 -5.41
C SER A 21 -1.06 -6.21 -6.40
N TYR A 22 -0.12 -6.01 -7.32
CA TYR A 22 0.28 -7.04 -8.29
C TYR A 22 0.91 -8.28 -7.64
N THR A 23 1.69 -8.09 -6.59
CA THR A 23 2.38 -9.17 -5.87
C THR A 23 1.49 -9.91 -4.89
N ARG A 24 0.24 -9.45 -4.66
CA ARG A 24 -0.75 -10.04 -3.75
C ARG A 24 -0.21 -10.20 -2.31
N LEU A 25 0.51 -9.19 -1.83
CA LEU A 25 0.99 -9.15 -0.45
C LEU A 25 -0.19 -9.09 0.52
N LYS A 26 -0.16 -9.88 1.60
CA LYS A 26 -1.32 -10.00 2.50
C LYS A 26 -1.46 -8.80 3.42
N ASN A 27 -0.34 -8.34 3.99
CA ASN A 27 -0.34 -7.26 4.97
C ASN A 27 0.69 -6.18 4.61
N LEU A 28 0.27 -4.92 4.70
CA LEU A 28 1.07 -3.73 4.54
C LEU A 28 1.10 -2.98 5.88
N TYR A 29 2.27 -2.87 6.47
CA TYR A 29 2.51 -2.05 7.65
C TYR A 29 3.35 -0.85 7.25
N TYR A 30 2.91 0.36 7.58
CA TYR A 30 3.74 1.54 7.42
C TYR A 30 3.65 2.51 8.59
N GLY A 31 4.74 3.23 8.83
CA GLY A 31 4.84 4.19 9.93
C GLY A 31 4.19 5.53 9.60
N ALA A 32 5.00 6.47 9.12
CA ALA A 32 4.56 7.82 8.80
C ALA A 32 3.74 7.90 7.51
N ARG A 33 2.72 8.76 7.50
CA ARG A 33 1.97 9.14 6.29
C ARG A 33 2.78 10.08 5.40
N ASP A 34 2.67 9.91 4.09
CA ASP A 34 3.28 10.81 3.10
C ASP A 34 2.20 11.64 2.41
N LEU A 35 1.97 12.85 2.93
CA LEU A 35 0.96 13.77 2.41
C LEU A 35 1.26 14.23 0.98
N LYS A 36 2.53 14.22 0.54
CA LYS A 36 2.93 14.73 -0.78
C LYS A 36 2.86 13.67 -1.86
N PHE A 37 3.37 12.47 -1.58
CA PHE A 37 3.50 11.40 -2.58
C PHE A 37 2.88 10.06 -2.18
N GLY A 38 2.29 9.96 -0.98
CA GLY A 38 1.63 8.75 -0.51
C GLY A 38 0.39 8.41 -1.32
N ALA A 39 0.20 7.13 -1.63
CA ALA A 39 -0.88 6.66 -2.50
C ALA A 39 -1.74 5.55 -1.87
N VAL A 40 -1.63 5.36 -0.55
CA VAL A 40 -2.43 4.38 0.20
C VAL A 40 -3.60 5.06 0.88
N GLU A 41 -3.32 6.07 1.70
CA GLU A 41 -4.29 6.88 2.44
C GLU A 41 -4.26 8.35 2.01
N SER A 42 -3.11 8.87 1.57
CA SER A 42 -2.94 10.31 1.36
C SER A 42 -3.56 10.83 0.05
N ASN A 43 -3.05 10.42 -1.12
CA ASN A 43 -3.48 10.97 -2.41
C ASN A 43 -4.39 10.02 -3.21
N VAL A 44 -3.81 9.29 -4.16
CA VAL A 44 -4.54 8.54 -5.20
C VAL A 44 -5.33 7.36 -4.64
N LYS A 45 -5.01 6.93 -3.40
CA LYS A 45 -5.65 5.81 -2.69
C LYS A 45 -5.87 4.60 -3.60
N ILE A 46 -4.77 4.07 -4.14
CA ILE A 46 -4.78 3.06 -5.21
C ILE A 46 -5.67 1.87 -4.87
N PHE A 47 -5.70 1.44 -3.61
CA PHE A 47 -6.49 0.29 -3.17
C PHE A 47 -8.01 0.54 -3.10
N GLU A 48 -8.46 1.79 -3.24
CA GLU A 48 -9.88 2.17 -3.36
C GLU A 48 -10.32 2.31 -4.83
N SER A 49 -9.38 2.35 -5.76
CA SER A 49 -9.69 2.46 -7.19
C SER A 49 -10.26 1.15 -7.75
N ASN A 50 -11.15 1.27 -8.75
CA ASN A 50 -11.70 0.11 -9.49
C ASN A 50 -10.65 -0.67 -10.30
N LEU A 51 -9.44 -0.11 -10.44
CA LEU A 51 -8.32 -0.74 -11.15
C LEU A 51 -7.45 -1.60 -10.21
N SER A 52 -7.70 -1.54 -8.89
CA SER A 52 -6.98 -2.35 -7.91
C SER A 52 -7.29 -3.83 -8.10
N LEU A 53 -6.24 -4.64 -8.29
CA LEU A 53 -6.37 -6.09 -8.49
C LEU A 53 -6.48 -6.83 -7.15
N PHE A 54 -5.79 -6.34 -6.12
CA PHE A 54 -5.76 -6.96 -4.80
C PHE A 54 -5.57 -5.90 -3.72
N LYS A 55 -6.40 -5.98 -2.67
CA LYS A 55 -6.31 -5.08 -1.51
C LYS A 55 -5.66 -5.80 -0.33
N PRO A 56 -4.45 -5.38 0.11
CA PRO A 56 -3.84 -5.88 1.33
C PRO A 56 -4.57 -5.37 2.58
N ASN A 57 -4.35 -6.04 3.71
CA ASN A 57 -4.66 -5.47 5.02
C ASN A 57 -3.65 -4.36 5.32
N ILE A 58 -4.14 -3.15 5.56
CA ILE A 58 -3.30 -1.96 5.77
C ILE A 58 -3.30 -1.61 7.26
N TYR A 59 -2.11 -1.44 7.82
CA TYR A 59 -1.89 -0.99 9.18
C TYR A 59 -0.96 0.23 9.15
N SER A 60 -1.48 1.37 9.61
CA SER A 60 -0.75 2.64 9.70
C SER A 60 -0.44 3.00 11.17
N GLY A 61 0.73 3.60 11.44
CA GLY A 61 1.20 3.94 12.80
C GLY A 61 2.28 5.03 12.82
#